data_AF-A0A225VEM9-F1
#
_entry.id   AF-A0A225VEM9-F1
#
_cell.length_a   1.000
_cell.length_b   1.000
_cell.length_c   1.000
_cell.angle_alpha   90.00
_cell.angle_beta   90.00
_cell.angle_gamma   90.00
#
_symmetry.space_group_name_H-M   'P 1'
#
loop_
_entity.id
_entity.type
_entity.pdbx_description
1 polymer ?
#
loop_
_entity_poly.entity_id
_entity_poly.type
_entity_poly.pdbx_seq_one_letter_code
_entity_poly.pdbx_strand_id
1 'polypeptide(L)'
;MGGLVIAGAGAEGKCRFSKTTSWVALSPPMTGSMALDYLIDSCHEDNEIVSSLYELLGQCPVPKSQFQSCLGGLDESLFGNDYMDRFYRPQLNHADTAFLNGDGPFKDSQKPMKWFECLQL
;
A
#
# COMPACT_ATOMS: atom_id res chain seq x y z
N MET A 1 2.82 0.70 2.15
CA MET A 1 2.66 -0.67 1.59
C MET A 1 3.79 -1.09 0.63
N GLY A 2 4.42 -0.21 -0.14
CA GLY A 2 5.45 -0.61 -1.13
C GLY A 2 6.54 -1.57 -0.64
N GLY A 3 7.07 -1.38 0.58
CA GLY A 3 8.04 -2.31 1.15
C GLY A 3 7.50 -3.71 1.46
N LEU A 4 6.24 -3.83 1.90
CA LEU A 4 5.57 -5.12 2.10
C LEU A 4 5.36 -5.84 0.76
N VAL A 5 5.01 -5.08 -0.28
CA VAL A 5 4.76 -5.60 -1.63
C VAL A 5 6.06 -6.17 -2.23
N ILE A 6 7.17 -5.45 -2.09
CA ILE A 6 8.51 -5.92 -2.49
C ILE A 6 8.95 -7.16 -1.69
N ALA A 7 8.75 -7.15 -0.37
CA ALA A 7 9.10 -8.28 0.49
C ALA A 7 8.30 -9.54 0.13
N GLY A 8 6.99 -9.40 -0.10
CA GLY A 8 6.11 -10.49 -0.53
C GLY A 8 6.52 -11.06 -1.88
N ALA A 9 6.80 -10.21 -2.87
CA ALA A 9 7.25 -10.65 -4.18
C ALA A 9 8.60 -11.42 -4.12
N GLY A 10 9.50 -11.02 -3.22
CA GLY A 10 10.74 -11.76 -2.95
C GLY A 10 10.51 -13.11 -2.25
N ALA A 11 9.63 -13.16 -1.25
CA ALA A 11 9.31 -14.38 -0.50
C ALA A 11 8.59 -15.44 -1.36
N GLU A 12 7.68 -15.00 -2.24
CA GLU A 12 6.92 -15.84 -3.18
C GLU A 12 7.70 -16.18 -4.47
N GLY A 13 8.95 -15.73 -4.58
CA GLY A 13 9.80 -15.99 -5.75
C GLY A 13 9.32 -15.33 -7.05
N LYS A 14 8.45 -14.33 -6.98
CA LYS A 14 7.95 -13.58 -8.15
C LYS A 14 9.02 -12.66 -8.74
N CYS A 15 9.94 -12.17 -7.92
CA CYS A 15 11.09 -11.39 -8.36
C CYS A 15 12.34 -11.67 -7.53
N ARG A 16 13.53 -11.39 -8.09
CA ARG A 16 14.79 -11.39 -7.34
C ARG A 16 15.60 -10.14 -7.69
N PHE A 17 16.19 -9.51 -6.67
CA PHE A 17 17.14 -8.43 -6.90
C PHE A 17 18.38 -8.92 -7.66
N SER A 18 18.91 -8.07 -8.54
CA SER A 18 20.24 -8.26 -9.13
C SER A 18 21.30 -8.27 -8.03
N LYS A 19 22.45 -8.90 -8.31
CA LYS A 19 23.61 -8.90 -7.40
C LYS A 19 24.14 -7.49 -7.11
N THR A 20 23.79 -6.51 -7.94
CA THR A 20 24.23 -5.11 -7.84
C THR A 20 23.17 -4.19 -7.23
N THR A 21 21.98 -4.70 -6.91
CA THR A 21 20.86 -3.90 -6.40
C THR A 21 20.68 -4.15 -4.91
N SER A 22 20.49 -3.07 -4.14
CA SER A 22 20.10 -3.14 -2.73
C SER A 22 18.73 -2.47 -2.56
N TRP A 23 17.91 -3.03 -1.68
CA TRP A 23 16.63 -2.45 -1.29
C TRP A 23 16.76 -1.73 0.04
N VAL A 24 16.31 -0.48 0.09
CA VAL A 24 16.21 0.32 1.31
C VAL A 24 14.74 0.41 1.71
N ALA A 25 14.43 -0.07 2.90
CA ALA A 25 13.09 0.01 3.48
C ALA A 25 12.90 1.39 4.15
N LEU A 26 12.17 2.30 3.49
CA LEU A 26 11.80 3.61 4.05
C LEU A 26 10.50 3.51 4.84
N SER A 27 10.62 3.13 6.11
CA SER A 27 9.50 3.01 7.06
C SER A 27 8.28 2.19 6.59
N PRO A 28 8.45 1.04 5.88
CA PRO A 28 7.31 0.17 5.65
C PRO A 28 6.86 -0.39 7.01
N PRO A 29 5.55 -0.36 7.34
CA PRO A 29 5.02 -0.97 8.55
C PRO A 29 5.03 -2.51 8.40
N MET A 30 6.23 -3.09 8.34
CA MET A 30 6.46 -4.51 8.05
C MET A 30 5.79 -5.44 9.06
N THR A 31 5.54 -4.93 10.27
CA THR A 31 4.89 -5.64 11.38
C THR A 31 3.59 -4.95 11.82
N GLY A 32 3.00 -4.11 10.97
CA GLY A 32 1.85 -3.28 11.34
C GLY A 32 2.24 -1.91 11.93
N SER A 33 1.25 -1.18 12.45
CA SER A 33 1.42 0.15 13.01
C SER A 33 0.54 0.31 14.24
N MET A 34 1.15 0.42 15.41
CA MET A 34 0.47 0.66 16.69
C MET A 34 -0.48 1.88 16.63
N ALA A 35 -0.11 2.93 15.89
CA ALA A 35 -0.95 4.10 15.72
C ALA A 35 -2.21 3.82 14.91
N LEU A 36 -2.11 2.97 13.87
CA LEU A 36 -3.29 2.53 13.12
C LEU A 36 -4.12 1.55 13.96
N ASP A 37 -3.50 0.64 14.69
CA ASP A 37 -4.20 -0.31 15.57
C ASP A 37 -5.04 0.45 16.61
N TYR A 38 -4.46 1.46 17.29
CA TYR A 38 -5.20 2.30 18.25
C TYR A 38 -6.38 3.05 17.61
N LEU A 39 -6.21 3.59 16.40
CA LEU A 39 -7.28 4.31 15.69
C LEU A 39 -8.39 3.38 15.21
N ILE A 40 -8.03 2.20 14.70
CA ILE A 40 -8.99 1.16 14.28
C ILE A 40 -9.76 0.66 15.50
N ASP A 41 -9.06 0.31 16.59
CA ASP A 41 -9.68 -0.12 17.84
C ASP A 41 -10.62 0.96 18.40
N SER A 42 -10.22 2.24 18.36
CA SER A 42 -11.08 3.35 18.81
C SER A 42 -12.37 3.51 18.00
N CYS A 43 -12.39 3.10 16.73
CA CYS A 43 -13.60 3.09 15.90
C CYS A 43 -14.41 1.79 16.02
N HIS A 44 -13.86 0.74 16.66
CA HIS A 44 -14.49 -0.56 16.85
C HIS A 44 -14.80 -0.91 18.31
N GLU A 45 -14.38 -0.10 19.28
CA GLU A 45 -14.67 -0.29 20.71
C GLU A 45 -16.13 0.04 21.08
N ASP A 46 -16.66 -0.72 22.04
CA ASP A 46 -18.02 -0.62 22.62
C ASP A 46 -18.25 0.66 23.47
N ASN A 47 -17.29 1.58 23.56
CA ASN A 47 -17.39 2.78 24.38
C ASN A 47 -17.98 3.95 23.58
N GLU A 48 -19.31 4.02 23.52
CA GLU A 48 -20.10 4.92 22.67
C GLU A 48 -19.64 6.38 22.68
N ILE A 49 -19.17 6.90 23.82
CA ILE A 49 -18.77 8.32 23.96
C ILE A 49 -17.49 8.61 23.17
N VAL A 50 -16.51 7.70 23.20
CA VAL A 50 -15.22 7.89 22.53
C VAL A 50 -15.40 7.72 21.02
N SER A 51 -16.13 6.68 20.61
CA SER A 51 -16.48 6.45 19.20
C SER A 51 -17.25 7.64 18.62
N SER A 52 -18.29 8.14 19.32
CA SER A 52 -19.07 9.31 18.89
C SER A 52 -18.23 10.59 18.74
N LEU A 53 -17.24 10.79 19.61
CA LEU A 53 -16.34 11.94 19.52
C LEU A 53 -15.41 11.82 18.30
N TYR A 54 -14.84 10.64 18.03
CA TYR A 54 -14.00 10.42 16.86
C TYR A 54 -14.80 10.44 15.55
N GLU A 55 -16.07 10.02 15.56
CA GLU A 55 -17.00 10.24 14.45
C GLU A 55 -17.26 11.74 14.21
N LEU A 56 -17.54 12.50 15.27
CA LEU A 56 -17.76 13.96 15.18
C LEU A 56 -16.54 14.71 14.64
N LEU A 57 -15.33 14.29 15.02
CA LEU A 57 -14.08 14.86 14.53
C LEU A 57 -13.69 14.37 13.12
N GLY A 58 -14.42 13.39 12.56
CA GLY A 58 -14.18 12.83 11.24
C GLY A 58 -12.97 11.90 11.17
N GLN A 59 -12.51 11.40 12.31
CA GLN A 59 -11.47 10.37 12.39
C GLN A 59 -12.01 8.97 12.15
N CYS A 60 -13.29 8.73 12.44
CA CYS A 60 -13.99 7.49 12.15
C CYS A 60 -15.00 7.66 11.00
N PRO A 61 -15.13 6.65 10.10
CA PRO A 61 -14.26 5.47 9.99
C PRO A 61 -12.86 5.89 9.51
N VAL A 62 -11.82 5.18 9.99
CA VAL A 62 -10.43 5.51 9.64
C VAL A 62 -10.29 5.61 8.12
N PRO A 63 -9.92 6.79 7.57
CA PRO A 63 -9.84 6.97 6.14
C PRO A 63 -8.76 6.05 5.56
N LYS A 64 -8.98 5.56 4.34
CA LYS A 64 -7.95 4.79 3.60
C LYS A 64 -6.65 5.59 3.59
N SER A 65 -5.51 4.91 3.72
CA SER A 65 -4.18 5.53 3.65
C SER A 65 -4.13 6.50 2.47
N GLN A 66 -3.99 7.79 2.75
CA GLN A 66 -4.05 8.81 1.71
C GLN A 66 -2.76 8.79 0.89
N PHE A 67 -2.92 8.74 -0.43
CA PHE A 67 -1.82 8.80 -1.38
C PHE A 67 -0.90 10.03 -1.16
N GLN A 68 -1.49 11.16 -0.75
CA GLN A 68 -0.79 12.38 -0.36
C GLN A 68 0.29 12.14 0.73
N SER A 69 0.01 11.31 1.72
CA SER A 69 0.98 10.96 2.77
C SER A 69 2.17 10.14 2.26
N CYS A 70 2.08 9.58 1.05
CA CYS A 70 3.13 8.80 0.42
C CYS A 70 3.95 9.58 -0.63
N LEU A 71 3.57 10.82 -0.94
CA LEU A 71 4.26 11.63 -1.94
C LEU A 71 5.68 12.00 -1.53
N GLY A 72 5.95 12.14 -0.23
CA GLY A 72 7.28 12.48 0.28
C GLY A 72 7.86 13.78 -0.31
N GLY A 73 7.00 14.72 -0.71
CA GLY A 73 7.38 15.97 -1.36
C GLY A 73 7.47 15.92 -2.89
N LEU A 74 7.11 14.79 -3.53
CA LEU A 74 7.01 14.67 -4.99
C LEU A 74 5.68 15.20 -5.53
N ASP A 75 5.68 15.67 -6.78
CA ASP A 75 4.48 16.15 -7.48
C ASP A 75 3.53 14.97 -7.80
N GLU A 76 2.25 15.11 -7.48
CA GLU A 76 1.22 14.09 -7.73
C GLU A 76 1.06 13.77 -9.23
N SER A 77 1.31 14.73 -10.12
CA SER A 77 1.23 14.54 -11.57
C SER A 77 2.27 13.56 -12.13
N LEU A 78 3.32 13.26 -11.36
CA LEU A 78 4.31 12.25 -11.75
C LEU A 78 3.75 10.84 -11.68
N PHE A 79 2.66 10.63 -10.94
CA PHE A 79 2.13 9.31 -10.66
C PHE A 79 0.96 8.96 -11.57
N GLY A 80 1.04 7.79 -12.20
CA GLY A 80 0.04 7.31 -13.16
C GLY A 80 -0.59 5.98 -12.74
N ASN A 81 -1.68 5.61 -13.39
CA ASN A 81 -2.48 4.44 -13.04
C ASN A 81 -2.21 3.24 -13.96
N ASP A 82 -1.24 3.33 -14.87
CA ASP A 82 -0.81 2.24 -15.73
C ASP A 82 0.42 1.55 -15.12
N TYR A 83 0.46 0.23 -15.18
CA TYR A 83 1.58 -0.56 -14.63
C TYR A 83 2.91 -0.33 -15.36
N MET A 84 2.87 0.34 -16.52
CA MET A 84 4.04 0.83 -17.25
C MET A 84 4.53 2.21 -16.79
N ASP A 85 3.76 2.93 -15.96
CA ASP A 85 4.16 4.23 -15.45
C ASP A 85 5.34 4.09 -14.47
N ARG A 86 6.36 4.93 -14.64
CA ARG A 86 7.56 4.95 -13.76
C ARG A 86 7.18 5.09 -12.29
N PHE A 87 6.23 5.98 -12.00
CA PHE A 87 5.66 6.15 -10.66
C PHE A 87 4.24 5.60 -10.65
N TYR A 88 4.13 4.28 -10.80
CA TYR A 88 2.86 3.59 -10.74
C TYR A 88 2.14 3.84 -9.40
N ARG A 89 0.86 4.21 -9.48
CA ARG A 89 -0.08 4.40 -8.38
C ARG A 89 -1.06 3.22 -8.33
N PRO A 90 -0.67 2.09 -7.73
CA PRO A 90 -1.56 0.95 -7.59
C PRO A 90 -2.79 1.28 -6.74
N GLN A 91 -3.96 0.82 -7.20
CA GLN A 91 -5.21 0.81 -6.44
C GLN A 91 -5.48 -0.62 -5.95
N LEU A 92 -4.50 -1.13 -5.20
CA LEU A 92 -4.50 -2.49 -4.66
C LEU A 92 -5.02 -2.49 -3.22
N ASN A 93 -5.79 -3.51 -2.87
CA ASN A 93 -6.16 -3.81 -1.50
C ASN A 93 -5.15 -4.78 -0.86
N HIS A 94 -5.34 -5.11 0.41
CA HIS A 94 -4.46 -6.02 1.14
C HIS A 94 -4.35 -7.41 0.48
N ALA A 95 -5.45 -7.97 -0.03
CA ALA A 95 -5.45 -9.29 -0.68
C ALA A 95 -4.70 -9.27 -2.02
N ASP A 96 -4.82 -8.20 -2.79
CA ASP A 96 -4.11 -8.07 -4.08
C ASP A 96 -2.58 -8.09 -3.87
N THR A 97 -2.09 -7.54 -2.76
CA THR A 97 -0.66 -7.52 -2.41
C THR A 97 -0.09 -8.86 -1.91
N ALA A 98 -0.95 -9.87 -1.71
CA ALA A 98 -0.52 -11.23 -1.36
C ALA A 98 -0.19 -12.08 -2.61
N PHE A 99 -0.44 -11.56 -3.83
CA PHE A 99 -0.14 -12.23 -5.10
C PHE A 99 -0.81 -13.60 -5.32
N LEU A 100 -1.87 -13.93 -4.57
CA LEU A 100 -2.57 -15.21 -4.69
C LEU A 100 -3.42 -15.32 -5.97
N ASN A 101 -3.98 -14.19 -6.41
CA ASN A 101 -4.99 -14.15 -7.47
C ASN A 101 -4.50 -13.53 -8.79
N GLY A 102 -3.24 -13.07 -8.84
CA GLY A 102 -2.65 -12.45 -10.02
C GLY A 102 -3.23 -11.06 -10.35
N ASP A 103 -3.24 -10.72 -11.64
CA ASP A 103 -3.65 -9.40 -12.12
C ASP A 103 -5.17 -9.27 -12.29
N GLY A 104 -5.71 -8.12 -11.85
CA GLY A 104 -7.10 -7.76 -12.05
C GLY A 104 -7.44 -7.63 -13.54
N PRO A 105 -8.57 -8.15 -14.03
CA PRO A 105 -8.83 -8.23 -15.48
C PRO A 105 -9.16 -6.88 -16.15
N PHE A 106 -9.63 -5.88 -15.41
CA PHE A 106 -10.26 -4.69 -16.01
C PHE A 106 -9.56 -3.35 -15.79
N LYS A 107 -8.71 -3.22 -14.77
CA LYS A 107 -8.03 -1.96 -14.44
C LYS A 107 -6.53 -2.13 -14.45
N ASP A 108 -5.82 -1.24 -15.13
CA ASP A 108 -4.35 -1.24 -15.15
C ASP A 108 -3.75 -0.81 -13.80
N SER A 109 -4.54 -0.13 -12.96
CA SER A 109 -4.19 0.17 -11.57
C SER A 109 -4.31 -1.03 -10.63
N GLN A 110 -4.72 -2.20 -11.14
CA GLN A 110 -4.91 -3.45 -10.38
C GLN A 110 -4.06 -4.58 -10.97
N LYS A 111 -2.81 -4.29 -11.33
CA LYS A 111 -1.90 -5.24 -11.98
C LYS A 111 -0.65 -5.50 -11.12
N PRO A 112 -0.80 -6.12 -9.93
CA PRO A 112 0.31 -6.31 -9.00
C PRO A 112 1.44 -7.14 -9.60
N MET A 113 1.19 -8.11 -10.47
CA MET A 113 2.23 -8.98 -11.04
C MET A 113 2.98 -8.30 -12.17
N LYS A 114 2.25 -7.73 -13.14
CA LYS A 114 2.87 -6.99 -14.26
C LYS A 114 3.74 -5.83 -13.80
N TRP A 115 3.37 -5.14 -12.72
CA TRP A 115 4.21 -4.09 -12.16
C TRP A 115 5.61 -4.60 -11.80
N PHE A 116 5.74 -5.80 -11.23
CA PHE A 116 7.05 -6.42 -10.95
C PHE A 116 7.77 -6.89 -12.19
N GLU A 117 7.05 -7.45 -13.15
CA GLU A 117 7.63 -7.98 -14.39
C GLU A 117 8.13 -6.87 -15.32
N CYS A 118 7.51 -5.69 -15.26
CA CYS A 118 7.80 -4.54 -16.12
C CYS A 118 8.76 -3.53 -15.51
N LEU A 119 9.32 -3.79 -14.33
CA LEU A 119 10.49 -3.07 -13.83
C LEU A 119 11.69 -3.40 -14.73
N GLN A 120 11.82 -2.67 -15.85
CA GLN A 120 12.99 -2.71 -16.71
C GLN A 120 14.21 -2.33 -15.86
N LEU A 121 15.08 -3.32 -15.62
CA LEU A 121 16.41 -3.14 -15.02
C LEU A 121 17.37 -2.50 -16.02
#